data_AF-A0A2L2WWD7-F1
#
_entry.id   AF-A0A2L2WWD7-F1
#
_cell.length_a   1.000
_cell.length_b   1.000
_cell.length_c   1.000
_cell.angle_alpha   90.00
_cell.angle_beta   90.00
_cell.angle_gamma   90.00
#
_symmetry.space_group_name_H-M   'P 1'
#
loop_
_entity.id
_entity.type
_entity.pdbx_description
1 polymer ?
#
loop_
_entity_poly.entity_id
_entity_poly.type
_entity_poly.pdbx_seq_one_letter_code
_entity_poly.pdbx_strand_id
1 'polypeptide(L)' 'MVALYVEEDCRGHNLGQVLIDRAIVEAELLGFKTYAPCFRLDPYYEKFGFRYLGSCYHPWGEESRLYQIDL' A
#
# COMPACT_ATOMS: atom_id res chain seq x y z
N MET A 1 -5.06 10.94 4.09
CA MET A 1 -3.97 10.11 4.64
C MET A 1 -4.53 8.72 4.87
N VAL A 2 -3.98 7.69 4.23
CA VAL A 2 -4.28 6.29 4.54
C VAL A 2 -2.94 5.69 4.96
N ALA A 3 -2.85 5.20 6.19
CA ALA A 3 -1.63 4.63 6.74
C ALA A 3 -1.89 3.16 7.07
N LEU A 4 -1.16 2.26 6.40
CA LEU A 4 -1.01 0.88 6.84
C LEU A 4 -0.02 0.89 8.01
N TYR A 5 -0.45 0.47 9.19
CA TYR A 5 0.38 0.44 10.39
C TYR A 5 0.28 -0.93 11.07
N VAL A 6 1.43 -1.46 11.48
CA VAL A 6 1.56 -2.66 12.30
C VAL A 6 2.44 -2.31 13.49
N GLU A 7 1.91 -2.56 14.69
CA GLU A 7 2.62 -2.42 15.97
C GLU A 7 3.99 -3.12 15.93
N GLU A 8 5.01 -2.50 16.52
CA GLU A 8 6.40 -2.94 16.35
C GLU A 8 6.63 -4.38 16.81
N ASP A 9 6.03 -4.74 17.95
CA ASP A 9 6.09 -6.08 18.55
C ASP A 9 5.38 -7.16 17.71
N CYS A 10 4.53 -6.74 16.77
CA CYS A 10 3.76 -7.62 15.90
C CYS A 10 4.35 -7.71 14.48
N ARG A 11 5.48 -7.03 14.20
CA ARG A 11 6.15 -7.09 12.90
C ARG A 11 6.85 -8.44 12.70
N GLY A 12 7.11 -8.80 11.44
CA GLY A 12 7.70 -10.10 11.09
C GLY A 12 6.70 -11.25 10.99
N HIS A 13 5.43 -11.03 11.37
CA HIS A 13 4.36 -12.04 11.34
C HIS A 13 3.49 -11.95 10.06
N ASN A 14 3.95 -11.21 9.05
CA ASN A 14 3.24 -10.98 7.79
C ASN A 14 1.83 -10.36 7.92
N LEU A 15 1.52 -9.71 9.04
CA LEU A 15 0.22 -9.08 9.28
C LEU A 15 -0.11 -7.95 8.29
N GLY A 16 0.91 -7.29 7.75
CA GLY A 16 0.71 -6.27 6.72
C GLY A 16 0.07 -6.83 5.45
N GLN A 17 0.42 -8.06 5.04
CA GLN A 17 -0.26 -8.73 3.92
C GLN A 17 -1.73 -8.95 4.23
N VAL A 18 -2.05 -9.46 5.42
CA VAL A 18 -3.45 -9.75 5.81
C VAL A 18 -4.30 -8.48 5.77
N LEU A 19 -3.75 -7.36 6.22
CA LEU A 19 -4.42 -6.06 6.16
C LEU A 19 -4.61 -5.56 4.72
N ILE A 20 -3.60 -5.74 3.86
CA ILE A 20 -3.68 -5.39 2.44
C ILE A 20 -4.73 -6.25 1.73
N ASP A 21 -4.73 -7.57 1.94
CA ASP A 21 -5.69 -8.50 1.34
C ASP A 21 -7.12 -8.15 1.74
N ARG A 22 -7.32 -7.81 3.02
CA ARG A 22 -8.64 -7.39 3.51
C ARG A 22 -9.09 -6.08 2.85
N ALA A 23 -8.17 -5.12 2.68
CA ALA A 23 -8.45 -3.85 2.02
C ALA A 23 -8.78 -4.04 0.53
N ILE A 24 -8.10 -4.96 -0.15
CA ILE A 24 -8.37 -5.35 -1.55
C ILE A 24 -9.80 -5.91 -1.67
N VAL A 25 -10.15 -6.90 -0.85
CA VAL A 25 -11.50 -7.52 -0.85
C VAL A 25 -12.60 -6.48 -0.62
N GLU A 26 -12.41 -5.59 0.36
CA GLU A 26 -13.39 -4.52 0.63
C GLU A 26 -13.49 -3.51 -0.53
N ALA A 27 -12.36 -3.18 -1.16
CA ALA A 27 -12.35 -2.29 -2.32
C ALA A 27 -13.07 -2.92 -3.53
N GLU A 28 -12.88 -4.21 -3.78
CA GLU A 28 -13.61 -4.97 -4.80
C GLU A 28 -15.12 -4.98 -4.52
N LEU A 29 -15.53 -5.24 -3.27
CA LEU A 29 -16.93 -5.25 -2.86
C LEU A 29 -17.60 -3.89 -3.05
N LEU A 30 -16.85 -2.80 -2.87
CA LEU A 30 -17.31 -1.43 -3.11
C LEU A 30 -17.29 -1.03 -4.60
N GLY A 31 -16.81 -1.90 -5.49
CA GLY A 31 -16.78 -1.67 -6.94
C GLY A 31 -15.60 -0.81 -7.43
N PHE A 32 -14.55 -0.66 -6.62
CA PHE A 32 -13.32 -0.02 -7.08
C PHE A 32 -12.57 -0.96 -8.03
N LYS A 33 -11.89 -0.37 -9.03
CA LYS A 33 -11.12 -1.12 -10.03
C LYS A 33 -9.63 -1.22 -9.72
N THR A 34 -9.16 -0.40 -8.78
CA THR A 34 -7.74 -0.27 -8.49
C THR A 34 -7.54 0.13 -7.04
N TYR A 35 -6.50 -0.41 -6.41
CA TYR A 35 -6.09 -0.06 -5.05
C TYR A 35 -4.67 0.51 -5.06
N ALA A 36 -4.49 1.69 -4.45
CA ALA A 36 -3.22 2.39 -4.39
C ALA A 36 -2.94 2.83 -2.95
N PRO A 37 -2.21 2.03 -2.16
CA PRO A 37 -1.72 2.48 -0.86
C PRO A 37 -0.67 3.56 -1.11
N CYS A 38 -0.92 4.75 -0.58
CA CYS A 38 0.06 5.82 -0.59
C CYS A 38 0.96 5.65 0.63
N PHE A 39 2.26 5.84 0.44
CA PHE A 39 3.36 5.88 1.42
C PHE A 39 4.26 4.64 1.55
N ARG A 40 5.56 4.98 1.56
CA ARG A 40 6.78 4.15 1.56
C ARG A 40 6.67 2.88 2.39
N LEU A 41 6.78 1.75 1.70
CA LEU A 41 7.51 0.57 2.16
C LEU A 41 8.24 -0.01 0.94
N ASP A 42 9.28 0.68 0.44
CA ASP A 42 10.21 0.07 -0.53
C ASP A 42 11.12 -0.94 0.21
N PRO A 43 11.32 -2.19 -0.24
CA PRO A 43 10.71 -2.92 -1.37
C PRO A 43 9.60 -3.90 -0.93
N TYR A 44 8.79 -3.53 0.06
CA TYR A 44 7.74 -4.37 0.64
C TYR A 44 6.56 -4.56 -0.32
N TYR A 45 6.05 -3.50 -0.94
CA TYR A 45 4.85 -3.59 -1.81
C TYR A 45 5.10 -4.33 -3.13
N GLU A 46 6.33 -4.29 -3.66
CA GLU A 46 6.70 -5.04 -4.88
C GLU A 46 6.53 -6.55 -4.68
N LYS A 47 6.71 -7.05 -3.46
CA LYS A 47 6.50 -8.48 -3.12
C LYS A 47 5.04 -8.91 -3.24
N PHE A 48 4.11 -7.96 -3.23
CA PHE A 48 2.67 -8.19 -3.26
C PHE A 48 2.04 -7.90 -4.64
N GLY A 49 2.86 -7.73 -5.68
CA GLY A 49 2.38 -7.55 -7.06
C GLY A 49 1.97 -6.12 -7.41
N PHE A 50 2.24 -5.15 -6.54
CA PHE A 50 1.99 -3.73 -6.85
C PHE A 50 2.93 -3.25 -7.96
N ARG A 51 2.36 -2.57 -8.95
CA ARG A 51 3.10 -1.88 -10.02
C ARG A 51 3.46 -0.47 -9.56
N TYR A 52 4.72 -0.10 -9.74
CA TYR A 52 5.17 1.27 -9.59
C TYR A 52 4.59 2.16 -10.70
N LEU A 53 3.93 3.26 -10.31
CA LEU A 53 3.33 4.22 -11.24
C LEU A 53 4.18 5.49 -11.42
N GLY A 54 4.94 5.90 -10.42
CA GLY A 54 5.70 7.15 -10.44
C GLY A 54 6.00 7.71 -9.06
N SER A 55 6.67 8.85 -9.03
CA SER A 55 6.98 9.58 -7.80
C SER A 55 6.04 10.78 -7.62
N CYS A 56 5.51 10.92 -6.41
CA CYS A 56 4.80 12.10 -5.94
C CYS A 56 5.73 12.95 -5.07
N TYR A 57 5.68 14.26 -5.28
CA TYR A 57 6.44 15.23 -4.50
C TYR A 57 5.53 15.90 -3.49
N HIS A 58 5.90 15.83 -2.22
CA HIS A 58 5.17 16.52 -1.17
C HIS A 58 5.54 18.01 -1.15
N PRO A 59 4.61 18.90 -0.75
CA PRO A 59 4.87 20.33 -0.61
C PRO A 59 6.04 20.67 0.32
N TRP A 60 6.47 19.74 1.18
CA TRP A 60 7.59 19.87 2.10
C TRP A 60 8.91 19.24 1.60
N GLY A 61 8.99 18.87 0.32
CA GLY A 61 10.22 18.42 -0.34
C GLY A 61 10.53 16.93 -0.20
N GLU A 62 9.68 16.14 0.44
CA GLU A 62 9.81 14.69 0.43
C GLU A 62 9.27 14.09 -0.87
N GLU A 63 9.96 13.06 -1.36
CA GLU A 63 9.49 12.21 -2.45
C GLU A 63 8.77 10.98 -1.87
N SER A 64 7.69 10.57 -2.51
CA SER A 64 7.01 9.31 -2.21
C SER A 64 6.72 8.56 -3.50
N ARG A 65 6.88 7.24 -3.46
CA ARG A 65 6.57 6.38 -4.60
C ARG A 65 5.11 6.00 -4.57
N LEU A 66 4.50 6.06 -5.75
CA LEU A 66 3.12 5.65 -5.97
C LEU A 66 3.11 4.22 -6.52
N TYR A 67 2.38 3.37 -5.82
CA TYR A 67 2.17 1.97 -6.18
C TYR A 67 0.68 1.73 -6.40
N GLN A 68 0.35 0.91 -7.41
CA GLN A 68 -1.02 0.52 -7.72
C GLN A 68 -1.08 -0.97 -8.02
N ILE A 69 -2.15 -1.60 -7.55
CA ILE A 69 -2.56 -2.93 -7.99
C ILE A 69 -3.92 -2.81 -8.66
N ASP A 70 -4.08 -3.52 -9.77
CA ASP A 70 -5.37 -3.71 -10.42
C ASP A 70 -6.15 -4.74 -9.58
N LEU A 71 -7.39 -4.43 -9.22
CA LEU A 71 -8.29 -5.31 -8.47
C LEU A 71 -9.03 -6.24 -9.44
#